data_AF-A0A356U781-F1
#
_entry.id   AF-A0A356U781-F1
#
_cell.length_a   1.000
_cell.length_b   1.000
_cell.length_c   1.000
_cell.angle_alpha   90.00
_cell.angle_beta   90.00
_cell.angle_gamma   90.00
#
_symmetry.space_group_name_H-M   'P 1'
#
loop_
_entity.id
_entity.type
_entity.pdbx_description
1 polymer ?
#
loop_
_entity_poly.entity_id
_entity_poly.type
_entity_poly.pdbx_seq_one_letter_code
_entity_poly.pdbx_strand_id
1 'polypeptide(L)'
;MSIQDQIKAELKARNAVLVAHYYVSGDLQTLAEESGGLVSDSLEMARFGQNCDADTIIVAGVKFMGETAKILSPEKTILVLDEGATCSLDEDCPAQEFSDFCDEHPDRKVVVYANTSAQVKARADWVVTSGSALTVVRHLSEQGEKILWAPDKHLGHYVQTQTDADMILWQGACVVHERFKADALAVLKERHPEAAVLVHPESPQAVVDLADVVGSTTALINAVKDRGESSFIVATDNGIFHKMHEVAPHKKLIEAPTMGEGADCESCAHCEWMAMNTLDNCLDTLKTGKNEILINSDIAKKAKQSIQKLLDFTA
;
A
#
# COMPACT_ATOMS: atom_id res chain seq x y z
N MET A 1 -5.53 19.88 -26.99
CA MET A 1 -5.49 18.47 -26.53
C MET A 1 -5.10 18.51 -25.07
N SER A 2 -5.90 17.92 -24.17
CA SER A 2 -5.59 17.93 -22.74
C SER A 2 -4.30 17.15 -22.45
N ILE A 3 -3.73 17.29 -21.26
CA ILE A 3 -2.57 16.47 -20.85
C ILE A 3 -2.96 14.99 -20.77
N GLN A 4 -4.19 14.70 -20.31
CA GLN A 4 -4.75 13.35 -20.26
C GLN A 4 -4.86 12.73 -21.66
N ASP A 5 -5.33 13.48 -22.65
CA ASP A 5 -5.42 12.99 -24.05
C ASP A 5 -4.03 12.67 -24.62
N GLN A 6 -3.03 13.49 -24.29
CA GLN A 6 -1.64 13.24 -24.68
C GLN A 6 -1.10 11.96 -24.04
N ILE A 7 -1.35 11.77 -22.74
CA ILE A 7 -0.94 10.55 -22.02
C ILE A 7 -1.60 9.31 -22.64
N LYS A 8 -2.92 9.34 -22.90
CA LYS A 8 -3.64 8.24 -23.56
C LYS A 8 -3.05 7.90 -24.93
N ALA A 9 -2.66 8.92 -25.71
CA ALA A 9 -2.01 8.73 -27.00
C ALA A 9 -0.62 8.09 -26.87
N GLU A 10 0.19 8.53 -25.91
CA GLU A 10 1.52 7.97 -25.64
C GLU A 10 1.45 6.53 -25.10
N LEU A 11 0.51 6.23 -24.21
CA LEU A 11 0.26 4.87 -23.70
C LEU A 11 0.03 3.91 -24.86
N LYS A 12 -0.86 4.28 -25.81
CA LYS A 12 -1.11 3.48 -27.01
C LYS A 12 0.11 3.38 -27.92
N ALA A 13 0.82 4.48 -28.14
CA ALA A 13 1.99 4.50 -29.02
C ALA A 13 3.13 3.60 -28.54
N ARG A 14 3.20 3.35 -27.23
CA ARG A 14 4.28 2.59 -26.57
C ARG A 14 3.86 1.20 -26.11
N ASN A 15 2.65 0.76 -26.45
CA ASN A 15 2.05 -0.45 -25.90
C ASN A 15 2.21 -0.52 -24.36
N ALA A 16 1.84 0.59 -23.71
CA ALA A 16 2.01 0.78 -22.28
C ALA A 16 0.67 0.84 -21.55
N VAL A 17 0.66 0.37 -20.30
CA VAL A 17 -0.51 0.45 -19.40
C VAL A 17 -0.17 1.24 -18.14
N LEU A 18 -1.12 2.03 -17.64
CA LEU A 18 -0.98 2.79 -16.41
C LEU A 18 -1.66 2.04 -15.25
N VAL A 19 -0.90 1.69 -14.21
CA VAL A 19 -1.44 1.21 -12.93
C VAL A 19 -1.22 2.27 -11.87
N ALA A 20 -2.23 2.51 -11.04
CA ALA A 20 -2.22 3.58 -10.05
C ALA A 20 -2.63 3.07 -8.67
N HIS A 21 -1.90 3.51 -7.64
CA HIS A 21 -2.30 3.22 -6.27
C HIS A 21 -3.48 4.11 -5.85
N TYR A 22 -4.33 3.64 -4.94
CA TYR A 22 -5.44 4.44 -4.40
C TYR A 22 -5.04 5.77 -3.73
N TYR A 23 -3.76 5.96 -3.41
CA TYR A 23 -3.27 7.16 -2.71
C TYR A 23 -2.69 8.22 -3.65
N VAL A 24 -2.61 7.95 -4.96
CA VAL A 24 -2.26 9.01 -5.92
C VAL A 24 -3.47 9.92 -6.16
N SER A 25 -3.24 11.05 -6.83
CA SER A 25 -4.31 12.02 -7.14
C SER A 25 -5.48 11.40 -7.90
N GLY A 26 -6.69 11.92 -7.67
CA GLY A 26 -7.89 11.46 -8.38
C GLY A 26 -7.75 11.55 -9.91
N ASP A 27 -7.06 12.58 -10.42
CA ASP A 27 -6.80 12.71 -11.85
C ASP A 27 -5.99 11.53 -12.43
N LEU A 28 -5.00 11.02 -11.68
CA LEU A 28 -4.24 9.84 -12.10
C LEU A 28 -5.06 8.56 -11.96
N GLN A 29 -5.89 8.45 -10.91
CA GLN A 29 -6.79 7.31 -10.73
C GLN A 29 -7.79 7.21 -11.90
N THR A 30 -8.50 8.31 -12.19
CA THR A 30 -9.42 8.40 -13.33
C THR A 30 -8.70 8.09 -14.65
N LEU A 31 -7.51 8.67 -14.86
CA LEU A 31 -6.74 8.42 -16.09
C LEU A 31 -6.34 6.95 -16.25
N ALA A 32 -5.92 6.29 -15.18
CA ALA A 32 -5.58 4.87 -15.21
C ALA A 32 -6.78 4.04 -15.69
N GLU A 33 -7.97 4.25 -15.13
CA GLU A 33 -9.17 3.49 -15.51
C GLU A 33 -9.63 3.82 -16.94
N GLU A 34 -9.68 5.11 -17.31
CA GLU A 34 -10.10 5.55 -18.64
C GLU A 34 -9.14 5.10 -19.76
N SER A 35 -7.88 4.83 -19.43
CA SER A 35 -6.88 4.33 -20.38
C SER A 35 -6.80 2.81 -20.46
N GLY A 36 -7.67 2.08 -19.74
CA GLY A 36 -7.70 0.62 -19.71
C GLY A 36 -6.70 0.00 -18.74
N GLY A 37 -6.16 0.80 -17.82
CA GLY A 37 -5.33 0.38 -16.71
C GLY A 37 -6.12 0.00 -15.46
N LEU A 38 -5.49 0.12 -14.29
CA LEU A 38 -6.06 -0.34 -13.02
C LEU A 38 -5.72 0.61 -11.87
N VAL A 39 -6.70 0.86 -10.99
CA VAL A 39 -6.50 1.48 -9.68
C VAL A 39 -6.67 0.43 -8.58
N SER A 40 -5.62 0.13 -7.83
CA SER A 40 -5.67 -0.93 -6.79
C SER A 40 -4.57 -0.82 -5.73
N ASP A 41 -4.60 -1.73 -4.74
CA ASP A 41 -3.47 -1.95 -3.83
C ASP A 41 -2.24 -2.51 -4.58
N SER A 42 -1.05 -2.34 -4.01
CA SER A 42 0.25 -2.59 -4.66
C SER A 42 0.43 -3.96 -5.33
N LEU A 43 -0.01 -5.04 -4.70
CA LEU A 43 0.15 -6.39 -5.25
C LEU A 43 -0.77 -6.65 -6.45
N GLU A 44 -1.98 -6.12 -6.42
CA GLU A 44 -2.94 -6.30 -7.50
C GLU A 44 -2.52 -5.50 -8.75
N MET A 45 -1.96 -4.29 -8.56
CA MET A 45 -1.32 -3.56 -9.66
C MET A 45 -0.24 -4.40 -10.37
N ALA A 46 0.61 -5.07 -9.59
CA ALA A 46 1.68 -5.90 -10.14
C ALA A 46 1.16 -7.15 -10.85
N ARG A 47 0.14 -7.84 -10.29
CA ARG A 47 -0.55 -8.97 -10.93
C ARG A 47 -1.22 -8.56 -12.25
N PHE A 48 -1.93 -7.43 -12.26
CA PHE A 48 -2.57 -6.91 -13.47
C PHE A 48 -1.54 -6.61 -14.56
N GLY A 49 -0.45 -5.92 -14.20
CA GLY A 49 0.64 -5.64 -15.15
C GLY A 49 1.28 -6.91 -15.72
N GLN A 50 1.47 -7.95 -14.90
CA GLN A 50 1.96 -9.24 -15.36
C GLN A 50 1.04 -9.90 -16.40
N ASN A 51 -0.27 -9.87 -16.16
CA ASN A 51 -1.25 -10.59 -16.98
C ASN A 51 -1.74 -9.82 -18.21
N CYS A 52 -1.48 -8.51 -18.30
CA CYS A 52 -1.85 -7.71 -19.46
C CYS A 52 -0.89 -7.92 -20.66
N ASP A 53 -1.33 -7.56 -21.87
CA ASP A 53 -0.52 -7.69 -23.10
C ASP A 53 0.45 -6.52 -23.33
N ALA A 54 0.49 -5.52 -22.43
CA ALA A 54 1.35 -4.37 -22.55
C ALA A 54 2.83 -4.74 -22.34
N ASP A 55 3.72 -4.18 -23.16
CA ASP A 55 5.18 -4.34 -23.04
C ASP A 55 5.76 -3.46 -21.93
N THR A 56 5.10 -2.33 -21.66
CA THR A 56 5.51 -1.35 -20.66
C THR A 56 4.42 -1.16 -19.61
N ILE A 57 4.81 -1.13 -18.33
CA ILE A 57 3.92 -0.82 -17.21
C ILE A 57 4.40 0.48 -16.58
N ILE A 58 3.53 1.48 -16.57
CA ILE A 58 3.73 2.73 -15.85
C ILE A 58 3.09 2.59 -14.47
N VAL A 59 3.88 2.70 -13.42
CA VAL A 59 3.42 2.60 -12.03
C VAL A 59 3.33 4.00 -11.42
N ALA A 60 2.10 4.48 -11.24
CA ALA A 60 1.79 5.67 -10.45
C ALA A 60 1.68 5.26 -8.97
N GLY A 61 2.78 5.41 -8.24
CA GLY A 61 2.94 4.97 -6.87
C GLY A 61 4.37 5.23 -6.40
N VAL A 62 4.87 4.40 -5.50
CA VAL A 62 6.22 4.53 -4.92
C VAL A 62 7.14 3.42 -5.40
N LYS A 63 8.46 3.62 -5.24
CA LYS A 63 9.53 2.79 -5.80
C LYS A 63 9.35 1.29 -5.56
N PHE A 64 9.09 0.84 -4.34
CA PHE A 64 8.94 -0.59 -4.04
C PHE A 64 7.77 -1.25 -4.80
N MET A 65 6.75 -0.47 -5.20
CA MET A 65 5.63 -0.98 -6.01
C MET A 65 6.09 -1.24 -7.45
N GLY A 66 6.90 -0.33 -8.01
CA GLY A 66 7.60 -0.54 -9.27
C GLY A 66 8.54 -1.74 -9.21
N GLU A 67 9.27 -1.89 -8.10
CA GLU A 67 10.13 -3.08 -7.89
C GLU A 67 9.33 -4.37 -7.86
N THR A 68 8.18 -4.38 -7.18
CA THR A 68 7.28 -5.54 -7.13
C THR A 68 6.76 -5.90 -8.53
N ALA A 69 6.37 -4.90 -9.33
CA ALA A 69 5.98 -5.13 -10.72
C ALA A 69 7.13 -5.69 -11.57
N LYS A 70 8.37 -5.20 -11.40
CA LYS A 70 9.55 -5.72 -12.11
C LYS A 70 9.91 -7.14 -11.70
N ILE A 71 9.72 -7.50 -10.42
CA ILE A 71 9.95 -8.87 -9.93
C ILE A 71 8.97 -9.86 -10.57
N LEU A 72 7.68 -9.48 -10.72
CA LEU A 72 6.67 -10.36 -11.31
C LEU A 72 6.76 -10.43 -12.84
N SER A 73 7.18 -9.34 -13.49
CA SER A 73 7.26 -9.19 -14.94
C SER A 73 8.67 -8.78 -15.39
N PRO A 74 9.70 -9.63 -15.18
CA PRO A 74 11.10 -9.29 -15.43
C PRO A 74 11.40 -8.94 -16.90
N GLU A 75 10.61 -9.47 -17.83
CA GLU A 75 10.69 -9.23 -19.26
C GLU A 75 10.11 -7.89 -19.72
N LYS A 76 9.25 -7.27 -18.90
CA LYS A 76 8.58 -6.01 -19.24
C LYS A 76 9.39 -4.79 -18.80
N THR A 77 9.17 -3.67 -19.48
CA THR A 77 9.70 -2.37 -19.04
C THR A 77 8.80 -1.83 -17.93
N ILE A 78 9.37 -1.49 -16.79
CA ILE A 78 8.61 -0.94 -15.65
C ILE A 78 9.14 0.45 -15.34
N LEU A 79 8.27 1.46 -15.47
CA LEU A 79 8.62 2.85 -15.20
C LEU A 79 7.83 3.36 -13.99
N VAL A 80 8.48 4.08 -13.09
CA VAL A 80 7.81 4.86 -12.02
C VAL A 80 7.78 6.34 -12.40
N LEU A 81 6.80 7.09 -11.92
CA LEU A 81 6.66 8.49 -12.33
C LEU A 81 7.72 9.41 -11.73
N ASP A 82 8.24 9.05 -10.55
CA ASP A 82 9.30 9.77 -9.88
C ASP A 82 10.20 8.78 -9.12
N GLU A 83 11.52 8.84 -9.34
CA GLU A 83 12.48 7.95 -8.68
C GLU A 83 12.67 8.27 -7.19
N GLY A 84 12.34 9.49 -6.78
CA GLY A 84 12.38 9.94 -5.38
C GLY A 84 11.12 9.59 -4.59
N ALA A 85 10.06 9.10 -5.23
CA ALA A 85 8.84 8.64 -4.56
C ALA A 85 9.11 7.32 -3.82
N THR A 86 9.54 7.40 -2.56
CA THR A 86 9.83 6.25 -1.70
C THR A 86 8.73 6.05 -0.64
N CYS A 87 8.99 5.26 0.40
CA CYS A 87 8.09 5.01 1.52
C CYS A 87 8.89 4.94 2.81
N SER A 88 8.40 5.56 3.89
CA SER A 88 9.10 5.53 5.20
C SER A 88 9.34 4.10 5.67
N LEU A 89 8.42 3.18 5.42
CA LEU A 89 8.56 1.77 5.78
C LEU A 89 9.69 1.05 5.03
N ASP A 90 9.96 1.46 3.81
CA ASP A 90 11.05 0.92 3.01
C ASP A 90 12.40 1.51 3.49
N GLU A 91 12.45 2.83 3.65
CA GLU A 91 13.65 3.55 4.14
C GLU A 91 14.04 3.13 5.57
N ASP A 92 13.05 2.88 6.45
CA ASP A 92 13.26 2.44 7.83
C ASP A 92 13.65 0.95 7.94
N CYS A 93 13.73 0.22 6.82
CA CYS A 93 14.15 -1.18 6.78
C CYS A 93 15.32 -1.43 5.82
N PRO A 94 16.52 -0.87 6.11
CA PRO A 94 17.69 -1.07 5.25
C PRO A 94 18.04 -2.55 5.13
N ALA A 95 18.31 -3.01 3.90
CA ALA A 95 18.47 -4.44 3.62
C ALA A 95 19.58 -5.14 4.43
N GLN A 96 20.68 -4.45 4.70
CA GLN A 96 21.79 -5.03 5.47
C GLN A 96 21.40 -5.21 6.94
N GLU A 97 20.86 -4.15 7.57
CA GLU A 97 20.43 -4.18 8.97
C GLU A 97 19.30 -5.21 9.19
N PHE A 98 18.37 -5.29 8.23
CA PHE A 98 17.34 -6.31 8.24
C PHE A 98 17.91 -7.73 8.09
N SER A 99 18.93 -7.92 7.25
CA SER A 99 19.57 -9.23 7.10
C SER A 99 20.26 -9.67 8.38
N ASP A 100 20.97 -8.75 9.04
CA ASP A 100 21.65 -8.99 10.31
C ASP A 100 20.62 -9.35 11.41
N PHE A 101 19.49 -8.62 11.47
CA PHE A 101 18.38 -8.94 12.37
C PHE A 101 17.76 -10.32 12.12
N CYS A 102 17.68 -10.75 10.85
CA CYS A 102 17.27 -12.12 10.52
C CYS A 102 18.30 -13.16 10.98
N ASP A 103 19.60 -12.88 10.85
CA ASP A 103 20.67 -13.80 11.26
C ASP A 103 20.79 -13.94 12.78
N GLU A 104 20.38 -12.92 13.54
CA GLU A 104 20.25 -12.99 15.01
C GLU A 104 19.08 -13.88 15.47
N HIS A 105 18.12 -14.16 14.58
CA HIS A 105 16.90 -14.92 14.88
C HIS A 105 16.64 -16.05 13.87
N PRO A 106 17.58 -16.99 13.71
CA PRO A 106 17.53 -18.02 12.67
C PRO A 106 16.43 -19.07 12.90
N ASP A 107 15.80 -19.10 14.08
CA ASP A 107 14.71 -20.03 14.41
C ASP A 107 13.31 -19.51 13.98
N ARG A 108 13.24 -18.39 13.26
CA ARG A 108 11.98 -17.73 12.88
C ARG A 108 11.77 -17.67 11.38
N LYS A 109 10.52 -17.82 10.95
CA LYS A 109 10.08 -17.53 9.58
C LYS A 109 10.04 -16.03 9.35
N VAL A 110 10.69 -15.59 8.28
CA VAL A 110 10.79 -14.18 7.93
C VAL A 110 9.59 -13.79 7.07
N VAL A 111 8.66 -13.03 7.66
CA VAL A 111 7.45 -12.52 7.00
C VAL A 111 7.59 -11.01 6.86
N VAL A 112 7.64 -10.51 5.62
CA VAL A 112 7.76 -9.08 5.36
C VAL A 112 6.53 -8.52 4.66
N TYR A 113 6.14 -7.32 5.04
CA TYR A 113 5.13 -6.56 4.33
C TYR A 113 5.66 -6.11 2.95
N ALA A 114 4.76 -6.01 1.98
CA ALA A 114 5.08 -5.61 0.61
C ALA A 114 5.78 -4.24 0.51
N ASN A 115 5.59 -3.37 1.51
CA ASN A 115 6.18 -2.03 1.61
C ASN A 115 7.66 -2.09 2.05
N THR A 116 8.47 -2.80 1.28
CA THR A 116 9.91 -3.06 1.52
C THR A 116 10.65 -3.19 0.19
N SER A 117 11.95 -2.97 0.17
CA SER A 117 12.75 -3.09 -1.04
C SER A 117 12.82 -4.51 -1.59
N ALA A 118 13.18 -4.65 -2.87
CA ALA A 118 13.45 -5.94 -3.50
C ALA A 118 14.50 -6.78 -2.75
N GLN A 119 15.49 -6.13 -2.10
CA GLN A 119 16.52 -6.81 -1.31
C GLN A 119 15.94 -7.43 -0.03
N VAL A 120 15.09 -6.68 0.69
CA VAL A 120 14.38 -7.19 1.87
C VAL A 120 13.44 -8.34 1.48
N LYS A 121 12.69 -8.20 0.39
CA LYS A 121 11.84 -9.28 -0.15
C LYS A 121 12.64 -10.53 -0.53
N ALA A 122 13.86 -10.37 -1.03
CA ALA A 122 14.76 -11.48 -1.37
C ALA A 122 15.33 -12.21 -0.15
N ARG A 123 15.32 -11.58 1.02
CA ARG A 123 15.70 -12.18 2.31
C ARG A 123 14.53 -12.88 3.00
N ALA A 124 13.29 -12.52 2.67
CA ALA A 124 12.10 -13.02 3.31
C ALA A 124 11.69 -14.44 2.88
N ASP A 125 11.04 -15.18 3.78
CA ASP A 125 10.34 -16.41 3.46
C ASP A 125 9.00 -16.13 2.79
N TRP A 126 8.29 -15.09 3.26
CA TRP A 126 6.96 -14.68 2.80
C TRP A 126 6.89 -13.17 2.63
N VAL A 127 6.25 -12.73 1.55
CA VAL A 127 5.74 -11.36 1.44
C VAL A 127 4.25 -11.38 1.77
N VAL A 128 3.74 -10.37 2.46
CA VAL A 128 2.31 -10.18 2.73
C VAL A 128 1.87 -8.76 2.37
N THR A 129 0.56 -8.55 2.28
CA THR A 129 -0.09 -7.23 2.21
C THR A 129 -0.93 -7.01 3.47
N SER A 130 -1.40 -5.79 3.73
CA SER A 130 -2.31 -5.53 4.85
C SER A 130 -3.61 -6.36 4.78
N GLY A 131 -4.04 -6.75 3.57
CA GLY A 131 -5.20 -7.62 3.36
C GLY A 131 -4.94 -9.12 3.56
N SER A 132 -3.68 -9.57 3.57
CA SER A 132 -3.32 -11.00 3.67
C SER A 132 -2.52 -11.36 4.92
N ALA A 133 -1.93 -10.38 5.60
CA ALA A 133 -1.05 -10.58 6.75
C ALA A 133 -1.68 -11.46 7.84
N LEU A 134 -2.93 -11.18 8.24
CA LEU A 134 -3.63 -11.96 9.25
C LEU A 134 -3.77 -13.44 8.87
N THR A 135 -4.21 -13.71 7.65
CA THR A 135 -4.48 -15.08 7.17
C THR A 135 -3.18 -15.88 7.07
N VAL A 136 -2.12 -15.26 6.54
CA VAL A 136 -0.80 -15.91 6.39
C VAL A 136 -0.16 -16.17 7.76
N VAL A 137 -0.16 -15.18 8.66
CA VAL A 137 0.44 -15.36 9.99
C VAL A 137 -0.34 -16.36 10.83
N ARG A 138 -1.68 -16.37 10.76
CA ARG A 138 -2.49 -17.41 11.42
C ARG A 138 -2.12 -18.81 10.91
N HIS A 139 -2.02 -18.98 9.60
CA HIS A 139 -1.63 -20.26 8.98
C HIS A 139 -0.25 -20.75 9.45
N LEU A 140 0.74 -19.85 9.52
CA LEU A 140 2.09 -20.19 9.99
C LEU A 140 2.09 -20.51 11.50
N SER A 141 1.35 -19.75 12.31
CA SER A 141 1.19 -19.98 13.74
C SER A 141 0.55 -21.35 14.03
N GLU A 142 -0.48 -21.74 13.27
CA GLU A 142 -1.13 -23.05 13.36
C GLU A 142 -0.17 -24.22 13.01
N GLN A 143 0.90 -23.94 12.26
CA GLN A 143 1.97 -24.90 11.96
C GLN A 143 3.07 -24.91 13.04
N GLY A 144 2.96 -24.07 14.07
CA GLY A 144 3.95 -23.93 15.13
C GLY A 144 5.17 -23.10 14.74
N GLU A 145 5.09 -22.34 13.65
CA GLU A 145 6.17 -21.46 13.21
C GLU A 145 6.21 -20.19 14.06
N LYS A 146 7.42 -19.82 14.51
CA LYS A 146 7.69 -18.49 15.08
C LYS A 146 8.00 -17.51 13.97
N ILE A 147 7.64 -16.25 14.16
CA ILE A 147 7.68 -15.26 13.08
C ILE A 147 8.61 -14.11 13.43
N LEU A 148 9.40 -13.69 12.45
CA LEU A 148 10.07 -12.40 12.39
C LEU A 148 9.28 -11.54 11.41
N TRP A 149 8.82 -10.39 11.87
CA TRP A 149 7.96 -9.49 11.12
C TRP A 149 8.68 -8.18 10.79
N ALA A 150 8.50 -7.69 9.56
CA ALA A 150 8.96 -6.36 9.17
C ALA A 150 8.10 -5.73 8.06
N PRO A 151 8.17 -4.40 7.85
CA PRO A 151 8.89 -3.44 8.67
C PRO A 151 7.96 -2.69 9.64
N ASP A 152 6.65 -2.73 9.40
CA ASP A 152 5.67 -1.91 10.13
C ASP A 152 5.30 -2.53 11.48
N LYS A 153 5.68 -1.87 12.57
CA LYS A 153 5.41 -2.34 13.93
C LYS A 153 3.92 -2.34 14.26
N HIS A 154 3.11 -1.43 13.70
CA HIS A 154 1.69 -1.31 14.03
C HIS A 154 0.87 -2.44 13.42
N LEU A 155 1.05 -2.71 12.13
CA LEU A 155 0.50 -3.89 11.46
C LEU A 155 1.01 -5.17 12.11
N GLY A 156 2.29 -5.21 12.51
CA GLY A 156 2.88 -6.32 13.26
C GLY A 156 2.16 -6.59 14.59
N HIS A 157 1.96 -5.55 15.41
CA HIS A 157 1.22 -5.65 16.68
C HIS A 157 -0.25 -6.03 16.47
N TYR A 158 -0.91 -5.45 15.46
CA TYR A 158 -2.29 -5.81 15.11
C TYR A 158 -2.38 -7.30 14.76
N VAL A 159 -1.49 -7.79 13.89
CA VAL A 159 -1.46 -9.21 13.50
C VAL A 159 -1.15 -10.10 14.69
N GLN A 160 -0.17 -9.74 15.52
CA GLN A 160 0.18 -10.47 16.73
C GLN A 160 -1.02 -10.59 17.69
N THR A 161 -1.73 -9.48 17.93
CA THR A 161 -2.91 -9.44 18.81
C THR A 161 -4.08 -10.27 18.27
N GLN A 162 -4.27 -10.32 16.96
CA GLN A 162 -5.38 -11.03 16.31
C GLN A 162 -5.11 -12.53 16.09
N THR A 163 -3.88 -12.99 16.31
CA THR A 163 -3.45 -14.36 16.01
C THR A 163 -2.77 -15.07 17.18
N ASP A 164 -2.43 -14.34 18.25
CA ASP A 164 -1.62 -14.81 19.37
C ASP A 164 -0.28 -15.45 18.95
N ALA A 165 0.22 -15.12 17.75
CA ALA A 165 1.45 -15.70 17.20
C ALA A 165 2.71 -15.23 17.96
N ASP A 166 3.70 -16.12 18.09
CA ASP A 166 5.04 -15.77 18.60
C ASP A 166 5.79 -14.95 17.54
N MET A 167 5.73 -13.62 17.68
CA MET A 167 6.29 -12.66 16.74
C MET A 167 7.36 -11.79 17.41
N ILE A 168 8.47 -11.56 16.70
CA ILE A 168 9.35 -10.41 16.93
C ILE A 168 9.14 -9.41 15.80
N LEU A 169 9.18 -8.12 16.14
CA LEU A 169 8.79 -7.06 15.22
C LEU A 169 9.95 -6.10 14.97
N TRP A 170 10.25 -5.85 13.69
CA TRP A 170 11.00 -4.67 13.28
C TRP A 170 10.25 -3.40 13.70
N GLN A 171 10.99 -2.33 14.02
CA GLN A 171 10.45 -1.13 14.68
C GLN A 171 10.20 0.04 13.72
N GLY A 172 9.95 -0.22 12.44
CA GLY A 172 9.57 0.80 11.45
C GLY A 172 8.09 1.18 11.58
N ALA A 173 7.71 2.33 11.00
CA ALA A 173 6.31 2.77 10.97
C ALA A 173 5.99 3.66 9.76
N CYS A 174 4.73 3.64 9.33
CA CYS A 174 4.24 4.58 8.34
C CYS A 174 4.07 5.98 8.96
N VAL A 175 4.81 6.96 8.45
CA VAL A 175 4.75 8.36 8.93
C VAL A 175 3.39 9.02 8.75
N VAL A 176 2.54 8.51 7.87
CA VAL A 176 1.17 8.99 7.69
C VAL A 176 0.28 8.42 8.79
N HIS A 177 0.23 7.10 8.92
CA HIS A 177 -0.67 6.44 9.87
C HIS A 177 -0.26 6.59 11.33
N GLU A 178 1.03 6.74 11.63
CA GLU A 178 1.52 6.96 13.00
C GLU A 178 1.08 8.33 13.57
N ARG A 179 0.67 9.27 12.71
CA ARG A 179 0.21 10.60 13.14
C ARG A 179 -1.20 10.60 13.72
N PHE A 180 -2.05 9.63 13.40
CA PHE A 180 -3.42 9.60 13.93
C PHE A 180 -3.44 9.57 15.47
N LYS A 181 -4.33 10.38 16.05
CA LYS A 181 -4.44 10.54 17.50
C LYS A 181 -5.78 10.01 18.01
N ALA A 182 -5.72 9.08 18.96
CA ALA A 182 -6.91 8.37 19.45
C ALA A 182 -7.87 9.30 20.21
N ASP A 183 -7.36 10.24 20.98
CA ASP A 183 -8.13 11.28 21.68
C ASP A 183 -8.90 12.18 20.70
N ALA A 184 -8.22 12.67 19.66
CA ALA A 184 -8.86 13.47 18.62
C ALA A 184 -9.90 12.66 17.84
N LEU A 185 -9.60 11.39 17.52
CA LEU A 185 -10.56 10.50 16.86
C LEU A 185 -11.78 10.21 17.74
N ALA A 186 -11.59 10.01 19.05
CA ALA A 186 -12.69 9.81 19.98
C ALA A 186 -13.62 11.03 20.03
N VAL A 187 -13.06 12.25 20.09
CA VAL A 187 -13.84 13.50 20.02
C VAL A 187 -14.60 13.61 18.70
N LEU A 188 -13.99 13.24 17.57
CA LEU A 188 -14.66 13.26 16.27
C LEU A 188 -15.79 12.22 16.21
N LYS A 189 -15.59 11.03 16.78
CA LYS A 189 -16.62 9.97 16.90
C LYS A 189 -17.81 10.45 17.74
N GLU A 190 -17.57 11.17 18.83
CA GLU A 190 -18.65 11.76 19.64
C GLU A 190 -19.46 12.84 18.89
N ARG A 191 -18.81 13.59 17.98
CA ARG A 191 -19.48 14.60 17.14
C ARG A 191 -20.26 13.99 15.97
N HIS A 192 -19.89 12.77 15.56
CA HIS A 192 -20.51 12.03 14.48
C HIS A 192 -20.91 10.62 14.94
N PRO A 193 -21.85 10.49 15.91
CA PRO A 193 -22.23 9.20 16.47
C PRO A 193 -22.89 8.25 15.45
N GLU A 194 -23.35 8.79 14.32
CA GLU A 194 -23.87 8.03 13.18
C GLU A 194 -22.80 7.47 12.24
N ALA A 195 -21.54 7.93 12.37
CA ALA A 195 -20.47 7.57 11.45
C ALA A 195 -19.73 6.30 11.91
N ALA A 196 -19.54 5.35 10.99
CA ALA A 196 -18.64 4.22 11.23
C ALA A 196 -17.18 4.66 11.06
N VAL A 197 -16.31 4.18 11.94
CA VAL A 197 -14.88 4.49 11.95
C VAL A 197 -14.11 3.38 11.21
N LEU A 198 -13.42 3.75 10.14
CA LEU A 198 -12.63 2.87 9.29
C LEU A 198 -11.14 3.20 9.49
N VAL A 199 -10.33 2.22 9.91
CA VAL A 199 -8.92 2.45 10.27
C VAL A 199 -8.02 1.48 9.51
N HIS A 200 -6.90 1.99 8.98
CA HIS A 200 -5.86 1.13 8.42
C HIS A 200 -5.01 0.52 9.55
N PRO A 201 -4.64 -0.78 9.50
CA PRO A 201 -3.89 -1.44 10.58
C PRO A 201 -2.45 -0.95 10.78
N GLU A 202 -1.96 -0.02 9.95
CA GLU A 202 -0.68 0.70 10.16
C GLU A 202 -0.82 1.81 11.22
N SER A 203 -2.04 2.07 11.73
CA SER A 203 -2.27 3.06 12.78
C SER A 203 -1.93 2.52 14.19
N PRO A 204 -1.59 3.40 15.15
CA PRO A 204 -1.37 3.02 16.55
C PRO A 204 -2.56 2.25 17.15
N GLN A 205 -2.28 1.30 18.05
CA GLN A 205 -3.31 0.43 18.64
C GLN A 205 -4.49 1.20 19.25
N ALA A 206 -4.23 2.31 19.93
CA ALA A 206 -5.29 3.14 20.51
C ALA A 206 -6.25 3.75 19.47
N VAL A 207 -5.80 3.94 18.23
CA VAL A 207 -6.64 4.38 17.09
C VAL A 207 -7.42 3.18 16.54
N VAL A 208 -6.75 2.03 16.40
CA VAL A 208 -7.35 0.76 15.95
C VAL A 208 -8.50 0.34 16.88
N ASP A 209 -8.34 0.51 18.19
CA ASP A 209 -9.35 0.16 19.20
C ASP A 209 -10.66 0.98 19.08
N LEU A 210 -10.64 2.12 18.37
CA LEU A 210 -11.81 2.96 18.14
C LEU A 210 -12.57 2.59 16.86
N ALA A 211 -12.00 1.71 16.04
CA ALA A 211 -12.50 1.37 14.70
C ALA A 211 -13.71 0.42 14.74
N ASP A 212 -14.65 0.64 13.83
CA ASP A 212 -15.72 -0.30 13.49
C ASP A 212 -15.27 -1.28 12.39
N VAL A 213 -14.29 -0.89 11.57
CA VAL A 213 -13.61 -1.75 10.59
C VAL A 213 -12.12 -1.44 10.57
N VAL A 214 -11.30 -2.50 10.63
CA VAL A 214 -9.86 -2.43 10.44
C VAL A 214 -9.48 -3.24 9.20
N GLY A 215 -8.73 -2.65 8.26
CA GLY A 215 -8.35 -3.39 7.06
C GLY A 215 -7.50 -2.62 6.05
N SER A 216 -7.11 -3.30 4.97
CA SER A 216 -6.41 -2.68 3.83
C SER A 216 -7.25 -1.62 3.14
N THR A 217 -6.63 -0.82 2.27
CA THR A 217 -7.32 0.17 1.43
C THR A 217 -8.55 -0.40 0.72
N THR A 218 -8.41 -1.55 0.05
CA THR A 218 -9.52 -2.24 -0.60
C THR A 218 -10.61 -2.64 0.40
N ALA A 219 -10.25 -3.13 1.60
CA ALA A 219 -11.22 -3.48 2.62
C ALA A 219 -12.00 -2.26 3.13
N LEU A 220 -11.34 -1.10 3.29
CA LEU A 220 -12.00 0.13 3.70
C LEU A 220 -12.94 0.67 2.61
N ILE A 221 -12.52 0.62 1.34
CA ILE A 221 -13.37 0.99 0.19
C ILE A 221 -14.63 0.10 0.14
N ASN A 222 -14.46 -1.22 0.29
CA ASN A 222 -15.58 -2.15 0.34
C ASN A 222 -16.49 -1.91 1.55
N ALA A 223 -15.93 -1.57 2.71
CA ALA A 223 -16.73 -1.18 3.87
C ALA A 223 -17.58 0.07 3.61
N VAL A 224 -17.02 1.10 2.98
CA VAL A 224 -17.79 2.28 2.55
C VAL A 224 -18.86 1.90 1.54
N LYS A 225 -18.60 0.99 0.61
CA LYS A 225 -19.58 0.57 -0.40
C LYS A 225 -20.73 -0.24 0.21
N ASP A 226 -20.41 -1.24 1.01
CA ASP A 226 -21.33 -2.33 1.35
C ASP A 226 -22.08 -2.13 2.67
N ARG A 227 -21.54 -1.34 3.60
CA ARG A 227 -22.19 -1.14 4.90
C ARG A 227 -23.39 -0.18 4.84
N GLY A 228 -24.26 -0.21 5.85
CA GLY A 228 -25.52 0.53 5.85
C GLY A 228 -25.43 1.99 6.34
N GLU A 229 -24.31 2.39 6.95
CA GLU A 229 -24.14 3.74 7.49
C GLU A 229 -24.10 4.79 6.37
N SER A 230 -24.58 6.00 6.67
CA SER A 230 -24.58 7.13 5.74
C SER A 230 -23.34 8.02 5.87
N SER A 231 -22.55 7.83 6.93
CA SER A 231 -21.34 8.60 7.21
C SER A 231 -20.20 7.68 7.67
N PHE A 232 -18.96 8.03 7.30
CA PHE A 232 -17.76 7.27 7.66
C PHE A 232 -16.65 8.24 8.06
N ILE A 233 -15.97 7.93 9.17
CA ILE A 233 -14.69 8.56 9.54
C ILE A 233 -13.59 7.62 9.07
N VAL A 234 -12.66 8.11 8.26
CA VAL A 234 -11.63 7.28 7.60
C VAL A 234 -10.24 7.71 8.08
N ALA A 235 -9.53 6.81 8.76
CA ALA A 235 -8.17 6.99 9.25
C ALA A 235 -7.17 6.24 8.36
N THR A 236 -6.88 6.85 7.21
CA THR A 236 -5.83 6.43 6.27
C THR A 236 -5.42 7.63 5.42
N ASP A 237 -4.57 7.43 4.42
CA ASP A 237 -4.22 8.46 3.44
C ASP A 237 -5.46 8.98 2.68
N ASN A 238 -5.53 10.30 2.51
CA ASN A 238 -6.69 10.99 1.92
C ASN A 238 -6.90 10.72 0.42
N GLY A 239 -5.90 10.22 -0.32
CA GLY A 239 -6.07 9.87 -1.73
C GLY A 239 -7.15 8.82 -1.96
N ILE A 240 -7.41 7.97 -0.95
CA ILE A 240 -8.48 6.95 -0.99
C ILE A 240 -9.88 7.54 -1.21
N PHE A 241 -10.11 8.80 -0.80
CA PHE A 241 -11.42 9.43 -0.82
C PHE A 241 -11.98 9.55 -2.24
N HIS A 242 -11.12 9.71 -3.24
CA HIS A 242 -11.54 9.73 -4.64
C HIS A 242 -12.30 8.46 -5.00
N LYS A 243 -11.68 7.28 -4.80
CA LYS A 243 -12.32 5.99 -5.07
C LYS A 243 -13.54 5.74 -4.18
N MET A 244 -13.49 6.14 -2.91
CA MET A 244 -14.62 5.99 -1.99
C MET A 244 -15.84 6.81 -2.44
N HIS A 245 -15.63 8.03 -2.93
CA HIS A 245 -16.70 8.86 -3.49
C HIS A 245 -17.28 8.26 -4.78
N GLU A 246 -16.46 7.65 -5.63
CA GLU A 246 -16.96 6.98 -6.84
C GLU A 246 -17.83 5.77 -6.54
N VAL A 247 -17.43 4.91 -5.59
CA VAL A 247 -18.21 3.71 -5.24
C VAL A 247 -19.42 4.02 -4.37
N ALA A 248 -19.43 5.16 -3.67
CA ALA A 248 -20.51 5.57 -2.80
C ALA A 248 -20.74 7.10 -2.76
N PRO A 249 -21.24 7.70 -3.86
CA PRO A 249 -21.34 9.16 -4.00
C PRO A 249 -22.36 9.82 -3.05
N HIS A 250 -23.24 9.02 -2.44
CA HIS A 250 -24.28 9.48 -1.51
C HIS A 250 -23.86 9.42 -0.04
N LYS A 251 -22.66 8.87 0.26
CA LYS A 251 -22.15 8.71 1.62
C LYS A 251 -21.27 9.89 1.99
N LYS A 252 -21.40 10.34 3.24
CA LYS A 252 -20.53 11.37 3.82
C LYS A 252 -19.23 10.72 4.27
N LEU A 253 -18.10 11.23 3.78
CA LEU A 253 -16.78 10.79 4.19
C LEU A 253 -16.11 11.91 4.99
N ILE A 254 -15.50 11.55 6.11
CA ILE A 254 -14.86 12.47 7.04
C ILE A 254 -13.44 11.97 7.25
N GLU A 255 -12.44 12.80 7.02
CA GLU A 255 -11.05 12.44 7.31
C GLU A 255 -10.82 12.39 8.83
N ALA A 256 -10.13 11.34 9.29
CA ALA A 256 -9.73 11.25 10.68
C ALA A 256 -8.62 12.26 11.03
N PRO A 257 -8.57 12.75 12.27
CA PRO A 257 -7.65 13.80 12.67
C PRO A 257 -6.21 13.28 12.85
N THR A 258 -5.24 13.99 12.29
CA THR A 258 -3.80 13.73 12.54
C THR A 258 -3.16 14.73 13.51
N MET A 259 -3.79 15.88 13.75
CA MET A 259 -3.32 16.96 14.62
C MET A 259 -4.51 17.71 15.25
N GLY A 260 -4.26 18.40 16.37
CA GLY A 260 -5.18 19.38 16.97
C GLY A 260 -5.79 18.98 18.32
N GLU A 261 -5.95 19.95 19.22
CA GLU A 261 -6.80 19.87 20.41
C GLU A 261 -8.06 20.72 20.16
N GLY A 262 -9.27 20.14 20.23
CA GLY A 262 -10.52 20.92 20.18
C GLY A 262 -11.29 20.92 18.84
N ALA A 263 -11.89 22.07 18.48
CA ALA A 263 -12.87 22.19 17.38
C ALA A 263 -12.27 22.54 16.00
N ASP A 264 -10.99 22.93 15.96
CA ASP A 264 -10.29 23.35 14.74
C ASP A 264 -9.24 22.30 14.33
N CYS A 265 -9.71 21.12 13.95
CA CYS A 265 -8.83 20.05 13.49
C CYS A 265 -8.49 20.22 12.01
N GLU A 266 -7.21 20.17 11.68
CA GLU A 266 -6.72 20.06 10.31
C GLU A 266 -6.32 18.59 10.06
N SER A 267 -7.07 17.90 9.19
CA SER A 267 -6.64 16.58 8.70
C SER A 267 -5.57 16.78 7.63
N CYS A 268 -4.40 16.19 7.86
CA CYS A 268 -3.27 16.21 6.92
C CYS A 268 -2.73 14.79 6.68
N ALA A 269 -3.59 13.76 6.71
CA ALA A 269 -3.18 12.40 6.40
C ALA A 269 -2.92 12.26 4.89
N HIS A 270 -1.76 12.75 4.45
CA HIS A 270 -1.37 12.82 3.05
C HIS A 270 0.08 12.35 2.91
N CYS A 271 0.32 11.35 2.07
CA CYS A 271 1.63 10.83 1.75
C CYS A 271 2.29 11.70 0.68
N GLU A 272 3.24 12.54 1.09
CA GLU A 272 3.99 13.42 0.19
C GLU A 272 4.68 12.65 -0.95
N TRP A 273 5.16 11.42 -0.71
CA TRP A 273 5.74 10.59 -1.78
C TRP A 273 4.71 10.08 -2.79
N MET A 274 3.48 9.77 -2.37
CA MET A 274 2.41 9.47 -3.31
C MET A 274 2.06 10.70 -4.16
N ALA A 275 2.07 11.89 -3.54
CA ALA A 275 1.80 13.17 -4.21
C ALA A 275 2.83 13.59 -5.26
N MET A 276 4.04 13.02 -5.22
CA MET A 276 5.06 13.21 -6.28
C MET A 276 4.62 12.63 -7.64
N ASN A 277 3.62 11.76 -7.65
CA ASN A 277 3.02 11.23 -8.87
C ASN A 277 2.08 12.28 -9.47
N THR A 278 2.43 12.83 -10.62
CA THR A 278 1.65 13.86 -11.33
C THR A 278 1.38 13.49 -12.78
N LEU A 279 0.38 14.13 -13.40
CA LEU A 279 0.12 13.98 -14.84
C LEU A 279 1.32 14.43 -15.69
N ASP A 280 2.00 15.51 -15.29
CA ASP A 280 3.21 15.99 -15.96
C ASP A 280 4.34 14.95 -15.90
N ASN A 281 4.57 14.37 -14.72
CA ASN A 281 5.54 13.28 -14.56
C ASN A 281 5.16 12.05 -15.38
N CYS A 282 3.87 11.72 -15.48
CA CYS A 282 3.36 10.64 -16.33
C CYS A 282 3.67 10.88 -17.81
N LEU A 283 3.33 12.07 -18.33
CA LEU A 283 3.59 12.41 -19.73
C LEU A 283 5.08 12.44 -20.04
N ASP A 284 5.90 13.01 -19.16
CA ASP A 284 7.36 13.08 -19.35
C ASP A 284 8.02 11.70 -19.29
N THR A 285 7.61 10.86 -18.33
CA THR A 285 8.08 9.47 -18.19
C THR A 285 7.73 8.65 -19.42
N LEU A 286 6.49 8.77 -19.91
CA LEU A 286 6.10 8.14 -21.16
C LEU A 286 6.98 8.62 -22.30
N LYS A 287 7.16 9.93 -22.50
CA LYS A 287 7.94 10.47 -23.63
C LYS A 287 9.41 10.06 -23.61
N THR A 288 10.03 10.05 -22.45
CA THR A 288 11.49 9.89 -22.28
C THR A 288 11.92 8.46 -21.97
N GLY A 289 11.03 7.65 -21.39
CA GLY A 289 11.39 6.33 -20.86
C GLY A 289 12.28 6.38 -19.61
N LYS A 290 12.35 7.53 -18.92
CA LYS A 290 13.13 7.68 -17.69
C LYS A 290 12.53 6.85 -16.54
N ASN A 291 13.28 6.74 -15.43
CA ASN A 291 12.85 6.08 -14.20
C ASN A 291 12.52 4.58 -14.37
N GLU A 292 13.25 3.88 -15.24
CA GLU A 292 13.10 2.43 -15.36
C GLU A 292 13.59 1.72 -14.10
N ILE A 293 12.78 0.81 -13.58
CA ILE A 293 13.14 -0.05 -12.46
C ILE A 293 14.01 -1.21 -12.96
N LEU A 294 15.26 -1.22 -12.52
CA LEU A 294 16.23 -2.27 -12.78
C LEU A 294 16.60 -2.98 -11.47
N ILE A 295 16.48 -4.31 -11.46
CA ILE A 295 16.79 -5.15 -10.29
C ILE A 295 17.77 -6.22 -10.73
N ASN A 296 18.78 -6.49 -9.89
CA ASN A 296 19.69 -7.61 -10.10
C ASN A 296 18.90 -8.93 -10.22
N SER A 297 19.20 -9.74 -11.24
CA SER A 297 18.41 -10.93 -11.55
C SER A 297 18.35 -11.96 -10.42
N ASP A 298 19.40 -12.07 -9.59
CA ASP A 298 19.41 -13.03 -8.48
C ASP A 298 18.58 -12.53 -7.30
N ILE A 299 18.55 -11.21 -7.07
CA ILE A 299 17.64 -10.57 -6.11
C ILE A 299 16.19 -10.77 -6.57
N ALA A 300 15.90 -10.47 -7.84
CA ALA A 300 14.56 -10.62 -8.40
C ALA A 300 14.04 -12.06 -8.29
N LYS A 301 14.87 -13.06 -8.61
CA LYS A 301 14.50 -14.49 -8.46
C LYS A 301 14.17 -14.86 -7.03
N LYS A 302 14.97 -14.42 -6.06
CA LYS A 302 14.74 -14.69 -4.63
C LYS A 302 13.47 -13.99 -4.12
N ALA A 303 13.32 -12.70 -4.42
CA ALA A 303 12.12 -11.93 -4.06
C ALA A 303 10.85 -12.50 -4.70
N LYS A 304 10.95 -13.03 -5.93
CA LYS A 304 9.82 -13.69 -6.59
C LYS A 304 9.34 -14.92 -5.80
N GLN A 305 10.24 -15.67 -5.14
CA GLN A 305 9.85 -16.84 -4.36
C GLN A 305 8.95 -16.47 -3.18
N SER A 306 9.30 -15.42 -2.43
CA SER A 306 8.53 -14.98 -1.27
C SER A 306 7.19 -14.34 -1.66
N ILE A 307 7.14 -13.61 -2.79
CA ILE A 307 5.88 -13.11 -3.36
C ILE A 307 5.02 -14.27 -3.87
N GLN A 308 5.59 -15.20 -4.64
CA GLN A 308 4.83 -16.30 -5.26
C GLN A 308 4.14 -17.18 -4.21
N LYS A 309 4.77 -17.43 -3.05
CA LYS A 309 4.11 -18.15 -1.96
C LYS A 309 2.80 -17.49 -1.52
N LEU A 310 2.79 -16.16 -1.39
CA LEU A 310 1.56 -15.43 -1.12
C LEU A 310 0.57 -15.58 -2.27
N LEU A 311 1.05 -15.47 -3.51
CA LEU A 311 0.16 -15.57 -4.66
C LEU A 311 -0.56 -16.91 -4.73
N ASP A 312 0.19 -17.99 -4.49
CA ASP A 312 -0.31 -19.37 -4.48
C ASP A 312 -1.22 -19.64 -3.28
N PHE A 313 -0.98 -18.98 -2.14
CA PHE A 313 -1.79 -19.13 -0.94
C PHE A 313 -3.15 -18.43 -1.03
N THR A 314 -3.23 -17.32 -1.77
CA THR A 314 -4.48 -16.55 -1.93
C THR A 314 -5.20 -16.82 -3.26
N ALA A 315 -4.75 -17.81 -4.03
CA ALA A 315 -5.33 -18.19 -5.33
C ALA A 315 -6.61 -19.02 -5.20
#